data_AF-A0A4R0HB89-F1
#
_entry.id   AF-A0A4R0HB89-F1
#
_cell.length_a   1.000
_cell.length_b   1.000
_cell.length_c   1.000
_cell.angle_alpha   90.00
_cell.angle_beta   90.00
_cell.angle_gamma   90.00
#
_symmetry.space_group_name_H-M   'P 1'
#
loop_
_entity.id
_entity.type
_entity.pdbx_description
1 polymer ?
#
loop_
_entity_poly.entity_id
_entity_poly.type
_entity_poly.pdbx_seq_one_letter_code
_entity_poly.pdbx_strand_id
1 'polypeptide(L)'
;MGDWFRGSADGPGLKLSNGATAVFLDVLALPACELAETAFERGFALLLCNSRIGLGNDGFDLDELPWPAAEWEAERDYLLRVVRLAATRYRWELLSYEPPYAEGYLAEYERLVLDFRPSAEAVELPRLWDLEPVEAAFVRCPKHGLYLGDYTDCRLCL
;
A
#
# COMPACT_ATOMS: atom_id res chain seq x y z
N MET A 1 -9.55 15.15 10.48
CA MET A 1 -9.95 14.02 9.62
C MET A 1 -8.67 13.41 9.07
N GLY A 2 -8.54 12.10 9.10
CA GLY A 2 -7.29 11.41 8.77
C GLY A 2 -7.38 9.92 9.07
N ASP A 3 -6.45 9.17 8.48
CA ASP A 3 -6.38 7.72 8.56
C ASP A 3 -5.19 7.26 9.37
N TRP A 4 -5.16 5.96 9.58
CA TRP A 4 -4.09 5.27 10.28
C TRP A 4 -3.52 4.14 9.44
N PHE A 5 -2.22 3.93 9.63
CA PHE A 5 -1.51 2.73 9.24
C PHE A 5 -0.77 2.21 10.48
N ARG A 6 -1.25 1.13 11.10
CA ARG A 6 -0.69 0.62 12.36
C ARG A 6 -0.17 -0.81 12.19
N GLY A 7 0.49 -1.30 13.22
CA GLY A 7 0.73 -2.75 13.34
C GLY A 7 -0.54 -3.53 13.73
N SER A 8 -1.44 -2.90 14.48
CA SER A 8 -2.74 -3.43 14.90
C SER A 8 -3.65 -2.32 15.38
N ALA A 9 -4.95 -2.60 15.53
CA ALA A 9 -5.99 -1.63 15.88
C ALA A 9 -5.67 -0.77 17.11
N ASP A 10 -5.01 -1.31 18.14
CA ASP A 10 -4.63 -0.57 19.36
C ASP A 10 -3.12 -0.26 19.45
N GLY A 11 -2.36 -0.62 18.41
CA GLY A 11 -0.91 -0.49 18.36
C GLY A 11 -0.41 0.91 17.96
N PRO A 12 0.91 1.14 18.03
CA PRO A 12 1.51 2.32 17.44
C PRO A 12 1.27 2.34 15.93
N GLY A 13 1.16 3.54 15.36
CA GLY A 13 1.04 3.68 13.92
C GLY A 13 1.19 5.10 13.41
N LEU A 14 1.23 5.18 12.09
CA LEU A 14 1.36 6.40 11.31
C LEU A 14 -0.02 7.01 11.10
N LYS A 15 -0.24 8.20 11.65
CA LYS A 15 -1.47 8.96 11.44
C LYS A 15 -1.28 10.00 10.35
N LEU A 16 -2.07 9.93 9.29
CA LEU A 16 -2.01 10.86 8.16
C LEU A 16 -3.32 11.63 8.01
N SER A 17 -3.25 12.86 7.53
CA SER A 17 -4.45 13.54 7.01
C SER A 17 -4.87 12.88 5.70
N ASN A 18 -6.11 13.09 5.25
CA ASN A 18 -6.57 12.43 4.03
C ASN A 18 -5.70 12.74 2.80
N GLY A 19 -5.28 14.00 2.65
CA GLY A 19 -4.34 14.38 1.59
C GLY A 19 -2.97 13.72 1.75
N ALA A 20 -2.47 13.59 2.97
CA ALA A 20 -1.22 12.89 3.23
C ALA A 20 -1.34 11.37 2.98
N THR A 21 -2.48 10.76 3.30
CA THR A 21 -2.80 9.36 2.96
C THR A 21 -2.78 9.16 1.45
N ALA A 22 -3.44 10.04 0.69
CA ALA A 22 -3.45 9.95 -0.77
C ALA A 22 -2.01 10.00 -1.34
N VAL A 23 -1.19 10.95 -0.89
CA VAL A 23 0.22 11.06 -1.27
C VAL A 23 1.02 9.82 -0.87
N PHE A 24 0.83 9.32 0.35
CA PHE A 24 1.55 8.15 0.86
C PHE A 24 1.26 6.89 0.04
N LEU A 25 -0.01 6.67 -0.32
CA LEU A 25 -0.40 5.55 -1.15
C LEU A 25 0.08 5.72 -2.61
N ASP A 26 0.12 6.94 -3.15
CA ASP A 26 0.68 7.24 -4.47
C ASP A 26 2.15 6.83 -4.57
N VAL A 27 2.96 7.20 -3.57
CA VAL A 27 4.40 6.89 -3.57
C VAL A 27 4.68 5.40 -3.33
N LEU A 28 3.82 4.68 -2.59
CA LEU A 28 3.97 3.24 -2.36
C LEU A 28 3.50 2.40 -3.55
N ALA A 29 2.44 2.82 -4.25
CA ALA A 29 1.88 2.06 -5.36
C ALA A 29 2.89 1.88 -6.51
N LEU A 30 3.75 2.87 -6.75
CA LEU A 30 4.79 2.84 -7.79
C LEU A 30 5.72 1.62 -7.65
N PRO A 31 6.47 1.45 -6.54
CA PRO A 31 7.30 0.27 -6.34
C PRO A 31 6.50 -1.00 -6.05
N ALA A 32 5.32 -0.93 -5.43
CA ALA A 32 4.50 -2.11 -5.20
C ALA A 32 4.07 -2.79 -6.50
N CYS A 33 3.53 -2.03 -7.45
CA CYS A 33 3.17 -2.58 -8.77
C CYS A 33 4.39 -3.07 -9.54
N GLU A 34 5.56 -2.45 -9.38
CA GLU A 34 6.79 -2.88 -10.04
C GLU A 34 7.26 -4.26 -9.53
N LEU A 35 7.27 -4.43 -8.21
CA LEU A 35 7.87 -5.59 -7.54
C LEU A 35 6.94 -6.79 -7.40
N ALA A 36 5.63 -6.62 -7.60
CA ALA A 36 4.65 -7.66 -7.33
C ALA A 36 4.71 -8.84 -8.31
N GLU A 37 4.93 -10.05 -7.77
CA GLU A 37 4.96 -11.31 -8.49
C GLU A 37 3.95 -12.32 -7.92
N THR A 38 3.88 -12.45 -6.59
CA THR A 38 3.00 -13.43 -5.93
C THR A 38 1.56 -12.92 -5.76
N ALA A 39 0.63 -13.79 -5.40
CA ALA A 39 -0.76 -13.42 -5.15
C ALA A 39 -0.90 -12.39 -4.01
N PHE A 40 -0.15 -12.55 -2.92
CA PHE A 40 -0.12 -11.58 -1.82
C PHE A 40 0.42 -10.22 -2.30
N GLU A 41 1.56 -10.23 -3.00
CA GLU A 41 2.22 -9.01 -3.46
C GLU A 41 1.34 -8.22 -4.43
N ARG A 42 0.69 -8.94 -5.36
CA ARG A 42 -0.30 -8.41 -6.29
C ARG A 42 -1.51 -7.84 -5.55
N GLY A 43 -2.02 -8.56 -4.55
CA GLY A 43 -3.13 -8.10 -3.71
C GLY A 43 -2.80 -6.84 -2.93
N PHE A 44 -1.60 -6.74 -2.36
CA PHE A 44 -1.12 -5.54 -1.67
C PHE A 44 -0.97 -4.36 -2.63
N ALA A 45 -0.35 -4.56 -3.79
CA ALA A 45 -0.26 -3.53 -4.82
C ALA A 45 -1.66 -3.09 -5.29
N LEU A 46 -2.60 -4.02 -5.42
CA LEU A 46 -3.99 -3.73 -5.78
C LEU A 46 -4.72 -2.94 -4.69
N LEU A 47 -4.55 -3.30 -3.41
CA LEU A 47 -5.06 -2.55 -2.27
C LEU A 47 -4.59 -1.09 -2.34
N LEU A 48 -3.29 -0.86 -2.56
CA LEU A 48 -2.76 0.49 -2.72
C LEU A 48 -3.39 1.21 -3.92
N CYS A 49 -3.61 0.54 -5.05
CA CYS A 49 -4.30 1.13 -6.20
C CYS A 49 -5.77 1.44 -5.93
N ASN A 50 -6.46 0.58 -5.17
CA ASN A 50 -7.88 0.66 -4.87
C ASN A 50 -8.21 1.68 -3.78
N SER A 51 -7.29 1.95 -2.85
CA SER A 51 -7.39 2.95 -1.77
C SER A 51 -7.36 4.40 -2.30
N ARG A 52 -8.40 4.74 -3.07
CA ARG A 52 -8.71 6.08 -3.60
C ARG A 52 -10.19 6.47 -3.44
N ILE A 53 -11.11 5.54 -3.13
CA ILE A 53 -12.56 5.79 -3.00
C ILE A 53 -12.91 6.82 -1.91
N GLY A 54 -12.06 7.06 -0.91
CA GLY A 54 -12.26 8.04 0.16
C GLY A 54 -11.43 9.33 0.09
N LEU A 55 -10.74 9.61 -1.03
CA LEU A 55 -9.74 10.71 -1.12
C LEU A 55 -8.67 10.62 -0.01
N GLY A 56 -8.26 9.39 0.33
CA GLY A 56 -7.41 9.11 1.48
C GLY A 56 -8.20 9.04 2.79
N ASN A 57 -9.32 8.31 2.80
CA ASN A 57 -10.02 7.91 4.03
C ASN A 57 -10.01 6.36 4.17
N ASP A 58 -8.98 5.74 3.62
CA ASP A 58 -8.86 4.29 3.43
C ASP A 58 -7.46 3.83 3.85
N GLY A 59 -7.11 4.12 5.11
CA GLY A 59 -5.97 3.48 5.78
C GLY A 59 -6.26 2.01 6.07
N PHE A 60 -5.21 1.28 6.44
CA PHE A 60 -5.30 -0.12 6.84
C PHE A 60 -4.17 -0.42 7.82
N ASP A 61 -4.44 -1.34 8.73
CA ASP A 61 -3.45 -1.87 9.66
C ASP A 61 -2.75 -3.10 9.07
N LEU A 62 -1.52 -3.35 9.49
CA LEU A 62 -0.74 -4.46 8.98
C LEU A 62 -1.39 -5.79 9.33
N ASP A 63 -1.94 -5.95 10.54
CA ASP A 63 -2.60 -7.18 10.93
C ASP A 63 -3.78 -7.53 10.03
N GLU A 64 -4.49 -6.54 9.47
CA GLU A 64 -5.60 -6.75 8.52
C GLU A 64 -5.17 -7.48 7.23
N LEU A 65 -3.90 -7.42 6.82
CA LEU A 65 -3.46 -8.10 5.59
C LEU A 65 -3.56 -9.64 5.72
N PRO A 66 -3.79 -10.39 4.63
CA PRO A 66 -3.92 -11.84 4.66
C PRO A 66 -2.54 -12.52 4.75
N TRP A 67 -1.83 -12.31 5.86
CA TRP A 67 -0.55 -12.95 6.13
C TRP A 67 -0.71 -14.48 6.11
N PRO A 68 0.24 -15.21 5.53
CA PRO A 68 0.23 -16.66 5.65
C PRO A 68 0.53 -17.07 7.10
N ALA A 69 -0.11 -18.14 7.57
CA ALA A 69 0.05 -18.63 8.94
C ALA A 69 1.49 -19.09 9.26
N ALA A 70 2.26 -19.44 8.24
CA ALA A 70 3.67 -19.79 8.32
C ALA A 70 4.43 -19.07 7.19
N GLU A 71 5.71 -18.80 7.41
CA GLU A 71 6.62 -18.20 6.41
C GLU A 71 6.24 -16.77 5.95
N TRP A 72 5.50 -16.03 6.78
CA TRP A 72 5.08 -14.63 6.55
C TRP A 72 6.23 -13.64 6.38
N GLU A 73 7.47 -14.05 6.68
CA GLU A 73 8.66 -13.25 6.51
C GLU A 73 8.87 -12.83 5.04
N ALA A 74 8.46 -13.66 4.07
CA ALA A 74 8.58 -13.33 2.64
C ALA A 74 7.69 -12.14 2.26
N GLU A 75 6.43 -12.14 2.73
CA GLU A 75 5.47 -11.04 2.54
C GLU A 75 5.95 -9.76 3.23
N ARG A 76 6.53 -9.89 4.43
CA ARG A 76 7.06 -8.73 5.17
C ARG A 76 8.25 -8.16 4.41
N ASP A 77 9.13 -9.01 3.93
CA ASP A 77 10.31 -8.60 3.16
C ASP A 77 9.90 -7.94 1.83
N TYR A 78 8.80 -8.35 1.20
CA TYR A 78 8.20 -7.61 0.10
C TYR A 78 7.75 -6.20 0.52
N LEU A 79 6.96 -6.04 1.58
CA LEU A 79 6.57 -4.72 2.08
C LEU A 79 7.79 -3.83 2.35
N LEU A 80 8.84 -4.37 2.98
CA LEU A 80 10.09 -3.64 3.22
C LEU A 80 10.80 -3.22 1.93
N ARG A 81 10.84 -4.10 0.91
CA ARG A 81 11.40 -3.74 -0.40
C ARG A 81 10.61 -2.60 -1.05
N VAL A 82 9.28 -2.64 -0.99
CA VAL A 82 8.40 -1.58 -1.51
C VAL A 82 8.70 -0.24 -0.83
N VAL A 83 8.70 -0.21 0.51
CA VAL A 83 8.91 1.02 1.29
C VAL A 83 10.30 1.60 1.04
N ARG A 84 11.33 0.76 1.04
CA ARG A 84 12.71 1.20 0.80
C ARG A 84 12.90 1.73 -0.62
N LEU A 85 12.29 1.09 -1.61
CA LEU A 85 12.35 1.56 -2.99
C LEU A 85 11.57 2.88 -3.15
N ALA A 86 10.41 3.03 -2.51
CA ALA A 86 9.71 4.31 -2.46
C ALA A 86 10.59 5.42 -1.85
N ALA A 87 11.35 5.11 -0.79
CA ALA A 87 12.24 6.05 -0.12
C ALA A 87 13.43 6.50 -0.99
N THR A 88 13.80 5.75 -2.03
CA THR A 88 14.76 6.23 -3.05
C THR A 88 14.13 7.14 -4.09
N ARG A 89 12.92 7.65 -3.84
CA ARG A 89 12.10 8.45 -4.77
C ARG A 89 11.81 7.73 -6.08
N TYR A 90 11.63 6.40 -6.02
CA TYR A 90 11.41 5.58 -7.19
C TYR A 90 10.21 6.06 -7.99
N ARG A 91 10.49 6.52 -9.22
CA ARG A 91 9.51 7.01 -10.20
C ARG A 91 8.67 8.19 -9.73
N TRP A 92 9.16 8.99 -8.78
CA TRP A 92 8.43 10.19 -8.32
C TRP A 92 8.24 11.24 -9.42
N GLU A 93 9.06 11.21 -10.48
CA GLU A 93 8.88 12.05 -11.67
C GLU A 93 7.56 11.79 -12.43
N LEU A 94 6.86 10.69 -12.12
CA LEU A 94 5.53 10.40 -12.64
C LEU A 94 4.40 11.11 -11.88
N LEU A 95 4.68 11.62 -10.68
CA LEU A 95 3.72 12.37 -9.89
C LEU A 95 3.54 13.76 -10.52
N SER A 96 2.32 14.28 -10.54
CA SER A 96 2.03 15.65 -11.00
C SER A 96 2.36 16.72 -9.96
N TYR A 97 2.90 16.31 -8.81
CA TYR A 97 3.17 17.13 -7.65
C TYR A 97 4.43 16.63 -6.92
N GLU A 98 5.02 17.49 -6.09
CA GLU A 98 6.12 17.09 -5.19
C GLU A 98 5.54 16.62 -3.85
N PRO A 99 5.96 15.46 -3.30
CA PRO A 99 5.51 14.98 -2.00
C PRO A 99 6.54 15.25 -0.88
N PRO A 100 6.68 16.50 -0.38
CA PRO A 100 7.81 16.93 0.48
C PRO A 100 7.89 16.23 1.84
N TYR A 101 6.81 15.58 2.29
CA TYR A 101 6.76 14.90 3.58
C TYR A 101 6.77 13.36 3.46
N ALA A 102 6.73 12.82 2.24
CA ALA A 102 6.59 11.38 2.03
C ALA A 102 7.77 10.58 2.58
N GLU A 103 8.99 11.11 2.54
CA GLU A 103 10.17 10.44 3.12
C GLU A 103 10.00 10.18 4.63
N GLY A 104 9.39 11.12 5.36
CA GLY A 104 9.10 10.93 6.79
C GLY A 104 8.06 9.84 7.04
N TYR A 105 6.99 9.82 6.23
CA TYR A 105 5.94 8.80 6.31
C TYR A 105 6.50 7.40 6.02
N LEU A 106 7.35 7.30 4.99
CA LEU A 106 8.01 6.06 4.60
C LEU A 106 8.95 5.54 5.70
N ALA A 107 9.71 6.42 6.35
CA ALA A 107 10.59 6.05 7.45
C ALA A 107 9.81 5.54 8.67
N GLU A 108 8.69 6.18 9.02
CA GLU A 108 7.81 5.71 10.10
C GLU A 108 7.15 4.37 9.76
N TYR A 109 6.65 4.22 8.53
CA TYR A 109 6.03 2.98 8.10
C TYR A 109 7.04 1.82 7.98
N GLU A 110 8.28 2.07 7.53
CA GLU A 110 9.33 1.04 7.54
C GLU A 110 9.55 0.48 8.94
N ARG A 111 9.60 1.34 9.97
CA ARG A 111 9.72 0.91 11.37
C ARG A 111 8.55 0.03 11.80
N LEU A 112 7.33 0.42 11.45
CA LEU A 112 6.13 -0.38 11.75
C LEU A 112 6.23 -1.78 11.11
N VAL A 113 6.61 -1.86 9.84
CA VAL A 113 6.75 -3.15 9.13
C VAL A 113 7.89 -4.00 9.72
N LEU A 114 9.01 -3.39 10.13
CA LEU A 114 10.13 -4.11 10.75
C LEU A 114 9.73 -4.77 12.09
N ASP A 115 9.02 -4.01 12.92
CA ASP A 115 8.60 -4.44 14.25
C ASP A 115 7.37 -5.37 14.21
N PHE A 116 6.59 -5.32 13.13
CA PHE A 116 5.36 -6.09 12.98
C PHE A 116 5.61 -7.61 12.93
N ARG A 117 4.77 -8.34 13.67
CA ARG A 117 4.68 -9.81 13.64
C ARG A 117 3.20 -10.17 13.54
N PRO A 118 2.77 -10.90 12.50
CA PRO A 118 1.37 -11.26 12.35
C PRO A 118 0.95 -12.16 13.50
N SER A 119 -0.30 -11.96 13.93
CA SER A 119 -0.94 -12.87 14.87
C SER A 119 -1.38 -14.15 14.16
N ALA A 120 -1.54 -15.25 14.91
CA ALA A 120 -2.11 -16.48 14.36
C ALA A 120 -3.64 -16.39 14.18
N GLU A 121 -4.27 -15.35 14.73
CA GLU A 121 -5.71 -15.12 14.62
C GLU A 121 -6.01 -14.38 13.33
N ALA A 122 -7.01 -14.87 12.60
CA ALA A 122 -7.53 -14.18 11.44
C ALA A 122 -8.25 -12.90 11.89
N VAL A 123 -7.97 -11.79 11.20
CA VAL A 123 -8.68 -10.52 11.39
C VAL A 123 -9.47 -10.18 10.13
N GLU A 124 -10.35 -9.17 10.23
CA GLU A 124 -11.06 -8.67 9.05
C GLU A 124 -10.06 -8.00 8.10
N LEU A 125 -10.18 -8.31 6.81
CA LEU A 125 -9.31 -7.75 5.77
C LEU A 125 -9.61 -6.27 5.56
N PRO A 126 -8.66 -5.48 5.03
CA PRO A 126 -8.91 -4.10 4.67
C PRO A 126 -10.10 -4.01 3.74
N ARG A 127 -10.93 -2.99 3.91
CA ARG A 127 -12.17 -2.79 3.13
C ARG A 127 -11.96 -2.86 1.61
N LEU A 128 -10.78 -2.47 1.13
CA LEU A 128 -10.44 -2.41 -0.30
C LEU A 128 -9.51 -3.54 -0.74
N TRP A 129 -9.30 -4.54 0.12
CA TRP A 129 -8.67 -5.78 -0.27
C TRP A 129 -9.66 -6.64 -1.05
N ASP A 130 -9.34 -6.94 -2.30
CA ASP A 130 -10.11 -7.88 -3.10
C ASP A 130 -9.56 -9.31 -2.92
N LEU A 131 -10.43 -10.23 -2.48
CA LEU A 131 -10.10 -11.64 -2.29
C LEU A 131 -10.03 -12.41 -3.61
N GLU A 132 -10.81 -11.98 -4.60
CA GLU A 132 -10.94 -12.67 -5.89
C GLU A 132 -10.85 -11.65 -7.05
N PRO A 133 -9.72 -10.89 -7.14
CA PRO A 133 -9.59 -9.86 -8.15
C PRO A 133 -9.65 -10.44 -9.54
N VAL A 134 -10.52 -9.86 -10.37
CA VAL A 134 -10.60 -10.20 -11.79
C VAL A 134 -9.27 -9.89 -12.47
N GLU A 135 -8.86 -10.70 -13.43
CA GLU A 135 -7.53 -10.52 -14.07
C GLU A 135 -7.37 -9.14 -14.72
N ALA A 136 -8.49 -8.53 -15.14
CA ALA A 136 -8.53 -7.16 -15.67
C ALA A 136 -8.06 -6.09 -14.67
N ALA A 137 -8.17 -6.33 -13.36
CA ALA A 137 -7.74 -5.39 -12.32
C ALA A 137 -6.21 -5.19 -12.32
N PHE A 138 -5.46 -6.18 -12.82
CA PHE A 138 -4.00 -6.15 -12.91
C PHE A 138 -3.48 -5.57 -14.23
N VAL A 139 -4.36 -5.13 -15.12
CA VAL A 139 -3.95 -4.35 -16.29
C VAL A 139 -3.18 -3.13 -15.81
N ARG A 140 -1.99 -2.91 -16.37
CA ARG A 140 -1.14 -1.78 -16.00
C ARG A 140 -1.50 -0.56 -16.84
N CYS A 141 -1.58 0.59 -16.17
CA CYS A 141 -1.67 1.89 -16.81
C CYS A 141 -0.46 2.09 -17.75
N PRO A 142 -0.68 2.43 -19.03
CA PRO A 142 0.43 2.63 -19.97
C PRO A 142 1.30 3.84 -19.62
N LYS A 143 0.77 4.83 -18.89
CA LYS A 143 1.50 6.05 -18.50
C LYS A 143 2.31 5.86 -17.22
N HIS A 144 1.71 5.23 -16.20
CA HIS A 144 2.30 5.19 -14.86
C HIS A 144 2.73 3.79 -14.40
N GLY A 145 2.34 2.73 -15.12
CA GLY A 145 2.68 1.34 -14.78
C GLY A 145 1.90 0.74 -13.60
N LEU A 146 0.99 1.50 -12.98
CA LEU A 146 0.16 1.05 -11.85
C LEU A 146 -0.98 0.14 -12.32
N TYR A 147 -1.43 -0.76 -11.45
CA TYR A 147 -2.67 -1.51 -11.69
C TYR A 147 -3.87 -0.57 -11.77
N LEU A 148 -4.81 -0.90 -12.66
CA LEU A 148 -6.08 -0.16 -12.79
C LEU A 148 -7.03 -0.45 -11.62
N GLY A 149 -6.91 -1.63 -11.00
CA GLY A 149 -7.80 -2.02 -9.92
C GLY A 149 -9.24 -2.16 -10.40
N ASP A 150 -10.18 -1.76 -9.54
CA ASP A 150 -11.61 -1.83 -9.84
C ASP A 150 -12.11 -0.65 -10.69
N TYR A 151 -11.20 0.09 -11.32
CA TYR A 151 -11.51 1.30 -12.06
C TYR A 151 -11.06 1.25 -13.51
N THR A 152 -11.57 2.20 -14.29
CA THR A 152 -11.19 2.40 -15.69
C THR A 152 -9.91 3.21 -15.86
N ASP A 153 -9.44 3.86 -14.80
CA ASP A 153 -8.30 4.77 -14.78
C ASP A 153 -7.41 4.51 -13.56
N CYS A 154 -6.13 4.87 -13.69
CA CYS A 154 -5.15 4.65 -12.64
C CYS A 154 -5.20 5.75 -11.57
N ARG A 155 -4.76 5.46 -10.33
CA ARG A 155 -4.75 6.46 -9.24
C ARG A 155 -3.98 7.75 -9.52
N LEU A 156 -2.97 7.71 -10.41
CA LEU A 156 -2.19 8.89 -10.84
C LEU A 156 -2.72 9.56 -12.13
N CYS A 157 -3.75 9.00 -12.73
CA CYS A 157 -4.35 9.47 -13.99
C CYS A 157 -5.44 10.51 -13.69
N LEU A 158 -5.05 11.59 -13.01
CA LEU A 158 -5.91 12.76 -12.77
C LEU A 158 -5.81 13.76 -13.94
#